data_AF-A0A1I3ZBF7-F1
#
_entry.id   AF-A0A1I3ZBF7-F1
#
_cell.length_a   1.000
_cell.length_b   1.000
_cell.length_c   1.000
_cell.angle_alpha   90.00
_cell.angle_beta   90.00
_cell.angle_gamma   90.00
#
_symmetry.space_group_name_H-M   'P 1'
#
loop_
_entity.id
_entity.type
_entity.pdbx_description
1 polymer ?
#
loop_
_entity_poly.entity_id
_entity_poly.type
_entity_poly.pdbx_seq_one_letter_code
_entity_poly.pdbx_strand_id
1 'polypeptide(L)'
;MRQVVAFYDHETGEITAITQGLPGSIIAHRRPYVVLPEFRSDWDLTHVVIDDQLVERGSADMASMALTRAMAALRARRDGLLRNEFDPIRSNPERWDPLSSEQKAALLAYRQALRDWPDTEAEPLNPTPPSPPAL
;
A
#
# COMPACT_ATOMS: atom_id res chain seq x y z
N MET A 1 -21.39 14.89 26.21
CA MET A 1 -20.76 13.58 25.97
C MET A 1 -20.04 13.64 24.63
N ARG A 2 -18.81 13.10 24.52
CA ARG A 2 -18.12 13.01 23.22
C ARG A 2 -18.72 11.86 22.42
N GLN A 3 -18.81 12.03 21.11
CA GLN A 3 -19.26 10.99 20.18
C GLN A 3 -18.09 10.52 19.33
N VAL A 4 -18.06 9.23 19.04
CA VAL A 4 -17.19 8.68 18.01
C VAL A 4 -18.00 8.62 16.72
N VAL A 5 -17.41 9.03 15.61
CA VAL A 5 -18.07 9.01 14.29
C VAL A 5 -17.12 8.54 13.21
N ALA A 6 -17.66 7.87 12.20
CA ALA A 6 -16.97 7.63 10.93
C ALA A 6 -17.55 8.60 9.90
N PHE A 7 -16.68 9.43 9.32
CA PHE A 7 -17.00 10.14 8.09
C PHE A 7 -16.78 9.19 6.91
N TYR A 8 -17.66 9.26 5.93
CA TYR A 8 -17.60 8.41 4.75
C TYR A 8 -17.89 9.21 3.48
N ASP A 9 -17.46 8.66 2.36
CA ASP A 9 -17.82 9.11 1.03
C ASP A 9 -19.24 8.61 0.70
N HIS A 10 -20.14 9.51 0.32
CA HIS A 10 -21.56 9.17 0.11
C HIS A 10 -21.80 8.35 -1.16
N GLU A 11 -20.90 8.40 -2.14
CA GLU A 11 -21.07 7.67 -3.40
C GLU A 11 -20.61 6.21 -3.26
N THR A 12 -19.55 5.99 -2.47
CA THR A 12 -18.88 4.70 -2.35
C THR A 12 -19.13 4.00 -1.02
N GLY A 13 -19.57 4.73 0.00
CA GLY A 13 -19.69 4.22 1.36
C GLY A 13 -18.36 4.10 2.10
N GLU A 14 -17.23 4.45 1.48
CA GLU A 14 -15.91 4.26 2.08
C GLU A 14 -15.68 5.20 3.27
N ILE A 15 -15.26 4.65 4.39
CA ILE A 15 -14.87 5.44 5.56
C ILE A 15 -13.57 6.18 5.23
N THR A 16 -13.62 7.50 5.36
CA THR A 16 -12.51 8.39 5.02
C THR A 16 -11.82 8.97 6.25
N ALA A 17 -12.49 8.96 7.40
CA ALA A 17 -11.90 9.34 8.68
C ALA A 17 -12.73 8.81 9.85
N ILE A 18 -12.07 8.46 10.94
CA ILE A 18 -12.70 8.11 12.21
C ILE A 18 -12.21 9.11 13.25
N THR A 19 -13.12 9.71 14.01
CA THR A 19 -12.76 10.72 15.01
C THR A 19 -13.64 10.66 16.24
N GLN A 20 -13.18 11.30 17.31
CA GLN A 20 -13.95 11.51 18.53
C GLN A 20 -14.05 13.00 18.82
N GLY A 21 -15.28 13.52 18.95
CA GLY A 21 -15.50 14.95 19.09
C GLY A 21 -16.78 15.30 19.84
N LEU A 22 -16.98 16.60 20.06
CA LEU A 22 -18.28 17.12 20.47
C LEU A 22 -19.21 17.14 19.24
N PRO A 23 -20.54 16.91 19.43
CA PRO A 23 -21.48 16.90 18.31
C PRO A 23 -21.42 18.15 17.42
N GLY A 24 -21.30 19.34 18.02
CA GLY A 24 -21.17 20.59 17.27
C GLY A 24 -19.93 20.67 16.38
N SER A 25 -18.80 20.12 16.84
CA SER A 25 -17.56 20.05 16.04
C SER A 25 -17.70 19.06 14.88
N ILE A 26 -18.36 17.93 15.10
CA ILE A 26 -18.62 16.92 14.06
C ILE A 26 -19.50 17.51 12.96
N ILE A 27 -20.61 18.15 13.35
CA ILE A 27 -21.57 18.77 12.41
C ILE A 27 -20.90 19.89 11.59
N ALA A 28 -19.98 20.64 12.20
CA ALA A 28 -19.27 21.72 11.53
C ALA A 28 -18.46 21.25 10.30
N HIS A 29 -18.09 19.97 10.21
CA HIS A 29 -17.40 19.42 9.05
C HIS A 29 -18.28 19.32 7.79
N ARG A 30 -19.62 19.34 7.92
CA ARG A 30 -20.56 19.23 6.79
C ARG A 30 -20.30 18.03 5.88
N ARG A 31 -19.92 16.90 6.47
CA ARG A 31 -19.67 15.63 5.80
C ARG A 31 -20.69 14.59 6.29
N PRO A 32 -21.11 13.65 5.45
CA PRO A 32 -21.85 12.47 5.88
C PRO A 32 -21.08 11.74 6.99
N TYR A 33 -21.78 11.31 8.03
CA TYR A 33 -21.19 10.56 9.13
C TYR A 33 -22.18 9.59 9.76
N VAL A 34 -21.64 8.48 10.30
CA VAL A 34 -22.39 7.55 11.15
C VAL A 34 -21.83 7.60 12.57
N VAL A 35 -22.71 7.47 13.56
CA VAL A 35 -22.31 7.42 14.98
C VAL A 35 -21.87 5.99 15.31
N LEU A 36 -20.77 5.91 16.03
CA LEU A 36 -20.05 4.69 16.31
C LEU A 36 -20.14 4.33 17.80
N PRO A 37 -20.23 3.03 18.15
CA PRO A 37 -20.24 2.61 19.56
C PRO A 37 -18.89 2.82 20.23
N GLU A 38 -17.79 2.72 19.48
CA GLU A 38 -16.43 2.86 19.97
C GLU A 38 -15.48 3.35 18.88
N PHE A 39 -14.28 3.78 19.28
CA PHE A 39 -13.21 4.13 18.34
C PHE A 39 -12.39 2.89 18.03
N ARG A 40 -12.31 2.55 16.74
CA ARG A 40 -11.46 1.48 16.22
C ARG A 40 -10.71 1.99 14.99
N SER A 41 -9.40 1.81 15.00
CA SER A 41 -8.52 2.32 13.94
C SER A 41 -8.53 1.48 12.66
N ASP A 42 -9.21 0.32 12.67
CA ASP A 42 -9.26 -0.63 11.57
C ASP A 42 -10.62 -0.67 10.86
N TRP A 43 -11.57 0.19 11.22
CA TRP A 43 -12.90 0.18 10.62
C TRP A 43 -12.94 0.70 9.19
N ASP A 44 -12.05 1.61 8.82
CA ASP A 44 -11.85 1.98 7.42
C ASP A 44 -11.44 0.78 6.56
N LEU A 45 -10.81 -0.22 7.18
CA LEU A 45 -10.42 -1.45 6.53
C LEU A 45 -11.51 -2.50 6.56
N THR A 46 -12.16 -2.69 7.70
CA THR A 46 -13.05 -3.83 7.97
C THR A 46 -14.52 -3.54 7.73
N HIS A 47 -14.89 -2.27 7.57
CA HIS A 47 -16.28 -1.85 7.44
C HIS A 47 -16.45 -0.86 6.28
N VAL A 48 -17.71 -0.71 5.87
CA VAL A 48 -18.20 0.23 4.86
C VAL A 48 -19.53 0.77 5.35
N VAL A 49 -19.92 1.96 4.89
CA VAL A 49 -21.25 2.51 5.19
C VAL A 49 -22.18 2.22 4.01
N ILE A 50 -23.28 1.51 4.27
CA ILE A 50 -24.33 1.21 3.28
C ILE A 50 -25.65 1.68 3.88
N ASP A 51 -26.40 2.50 3.13
CA ASP A 51 -27.67 3.07 3.58
C ASP A 51 -27.58 3.73 4.98
N ASP A 52 -26.53 4.53 5.19
CA ASP A 52 -26.21 5.21 6.45
C ASP A 52 -25.98 4.28 7.65
N GLN A 53 -25.67 3.00 7.40
CA GLN A 53 -25.34 2.01 8.42
C GLN A 53 -23.92 1.49 8.25
N LEU A 54 -23.21 1.34 9.36
CA LEU A 54 -21.91 0.66 9.38
C LEU A 54 -22.12 -0.84 9.20
N VAL A 55 -21.57 -1.39 8.12
CA VAL A 55 -21.67 -2.80 7.77
C VAL A 55 -20.26 -3.39 7.67
N GLU A 56 -20.07 -4.61 8.17
CA GLU A 56 -18.82 -5.34 8.02
C GLU A 56 -18.59 -5.69 6.54
N ARG A 57 -17.37 -5.51 6.05
CA ARG A 57 -17.01 -5.87 4.68
C ARG A 57 -16.98 -7.39 4.53
N GLY A 58 -17.38 -7.85 3.35
CA GLY A 58 -17.26 -9.26 3.01
C GLY A 58 -15.80 -9.71 2.97
N SER A 59 -15.55 -10.97 3.31
CA SER A 59 -14.20 -11.55 3.26
C SER A 59 -13.55 -11.49 1.87
N ALA A 60 -14.36 -11.56 0.80
CA ALA A 60 -13.90 -11.38 -0.57
C ALA A 60 -13.42 -9.94 -0.85
N ASP A 61 -14.14 -8.93 -0.35
CA ASP A 61 -13.76 -7.53 -0.52
C ASP A 61 -12.48 -7.23 0.25
N MET A 62 -12.38 -7.74 1.48
CA MET A 62 -11.17 -7.65 2.29
C MET A 62 -9.96 -8.27 1.59
N ALA A 63 -10.13 -9.46 1.00
CA ALA A 63 -9.08 -10.14 0.25
C ALA A 63 -8.66 -9.34 -0.99
N SER A 64 -9.63 -8.75 -1.72
CA SER A 64 -9.38 -7.89 -2.87
C SER A 64 -8.56 -6.65 -2.48
N MET A 65 -8.98 -5.94 -1.42
CA MET A 65 -8.26 -4.77 -0.91
C MET A 65 -6.85 -5.12 -0.43
N ALA A 66 -6.69 -6.25 0.27
CA ALA A 66 -5.40 -6.74 0.71
C ALA A 66 -4.47 -7.01 -0.48
N LEU A 67 -4.98 -7.65 -1.53
CA LEU A 67 -4.23 -7.91 -2.77
C LEU A 67 -3.84 -6.61 -3.48
N THR A 68 -4.75 -5.65 -3.63
CA THR A 68 -4.44 -4.34 -4.22
C THR A 68 -3.31 -3.64 -3.48
N ARG A 69 -3.35 -3.64 -2.14
CA ARG A 69 -2.30 -3.04 -1.31
C ARG A 69 -0.99 -3.80 -1.42
N ALA A 70 -1.03 -5.12 -1.43
CA ALA A 70 0.14 -5.97 -1.60
C ALA A 70 0.84 -5.68 -2.94
N MET A 71 0.09 -5.55 -4.03
CA MET A 71 0.63 -5.18 -5.35
C MET A 71 1.23 -3.77 -5.37
N ALA A 72 0.60 -2.80 -4.69
CA ALA A 72 1.15 -1.45 -4.55
C ALA A 72 2.47 -1.46 -3.75
N ALA A 73 2.50 -2.19 -2.63
CA ALA A 73 3.70 -2.36 -1.81
C ALA A 73 4.82 -3.07 -2.57
N LEU A 74 4.49 -4.07 -3.39
CA LEU A 74 5.43 -4.79 -4.24
C LEU A 74 6.13 -3.86 -5.25
N ARG A 75 5.35 -3.01 -5.95
CA ARG A 75 5.90 -1.99 -6.87
C ARG A 75 6.77 -0.97 -6.13
N ALA A 76 6.34 -0.51 -4.96
CA ALA A 76 7.14 0.40 -4.14
C ALA A 76 8.46 -0.24 -3.69
N ARG A 77 8.43 -1.53 -3.30
CA ARG A 77 9.62 -2.30 -2.92
C ARG A 77 10.58 -2.46 -4.09
N ARG A 78 10.08 -2.82 -5.29
CA ARG A 78 10.86 -2.83 -6.53
C ARG A 78 11.58 -1.49 -6.75
N ASP A 79 10.84 -0.39 -6.67
CA ASP A 79 11.41 0.94 -6.90
C ASP A 79 12.48 1.30 -5.86
N GLY A 80 12.29 0.84 -4.61
CA GLY A 80 13.31 0.91 -3.56
C GLY A 80 14.58 0.14 -3.92
N LEU A 81 14.46 -1.12 -4.36
CA LEU A 81 15.60 -1.95 -4.75
C LEU A 81 16.36 -1.35 -5.95
N LEU A 82 15.65 -0.90 -6.98
CA LEU A 82 16.26 -0.21 -8.12
C LEU A 82 17.03 1.03 -7.69
N ARG A 83 16.40 1.90 -6.88
CA ARG A 83 16.98 3.17 -6.43
C ARG A 83 18.17 2.98 -5.48
N ASN A 84 18.10 1.98 -4.60
CA ASN A 84 19.05 1.84 -3.49
C ASN A 84 20.18 0.84 -3.79
N GLU A 85 19.93 -0.17 -4.63
CA GLU A 85 20.90 -1.24 -4.91
C GLU A 85 21.50 -1.11 -6.31
N PHE A 86 20.67 -0.92 -7.35
CA PHE A 86 21.16 -0.89 -8.73
C PHE A 86 21.68 0.50 -9.16
N ASP A 87 20.87 1.54 -9.01
CA ASP A 87 21.17 2.88 -9.52
C ASP A 87 22.47 3.47 -8.95
N PRO A 88 22.83 3.29 -7.65
CA PRO A 88 24.08 3.81 -7.10
C PRO A 88 25.34 3.14 -7.67
N ILE A 89 25.22 1.91 -8.19
CA ILE A 89 26.31 1.24 -8.88
C ILE A 89 26.39 1.76 -10.31
N ARG A 90 25.26 1.79 -11.03
CA ARG A 90 25.23 2.14 -12.46
C ARG A 90 25.56 3.60 -12.75
N SER A 91 25.15 4.51 -11.87
CA SER A 91 25.35 5.96 -12.05
C SER A 91 26.71 6.47 -11.58
N ASN A 92 27.47 5.67 -10.83
CA ASN A 92 28.79 6.04 -10.33
C ASN A 92 29.89 5.33 -11.17
N PRO A 93 30.65 6.04 -12.01
CA PRO A 93 31.74 5.46 -12.80
C PRO A 93 32.79 4.73 -11.95
N GLU A 94 33.10 5.22 -10.74
CA GLU A 94 34.07 4.56 -9.84
C GLU A 94 33.60 3.18 -9.36
N ARG A 95 32.28 2.95 -9.34
CA ARG A 95 31.69 1.64 -9.01
C ARG A 95 31.41 0.81 -10.25
N TRP A 96 31.06 1.43 -11.37
CA TRP A 96 30.67 0.74 -12.59
C TRP A 96 31.85 0.30 -13.45
N ASP A 97 32.83 1.17 -13.66
CA ASP A 97 33.91 0.92 -14.62
C ASP A 97 34.80 -0.26 -14.26
N PRO A 98 35.18 -0.46 -12.97
CA PRO A 98 35.99 -1.61 -12.56
C PRO A 98 35.30 -2.97 -12.73
N LEU A 99 33.96 -3.00 -12.86
CA LEU A 99 33.24 -4.26 -13.01
C LEU A 99 33.58 -4.93 -14.34
N SER A 100 33.73 -6.25 -14.28
CA SER A 100 33.89 -7.09 -15.46
C SER A 100 32.63 -7.03 -16.35
N SER A 101 32.77 -7.43 -17.60
CA SER A 101 31.63 -7.56 -18.52
C SER A 101 30.56 -8.51 -17.97
N GLU A 102 30.97 -9.58 -17.28
CA GLU A 102 30.08 -10.56 -16.66
C GLU A 102 29.30 -9.95 -15.50
N GLN A 103 29.96 -9.20 -14.61
CA GLN A 103 29.32 -8.51 -13.49
C GLN A 103 28.33 -7.43 -13.97
N LYS A 104 28.71 -6.68 -15.01
CA LYS A 104 27.81 -5.70 -15.66
C LYS A 104 26.58 -6.38 -16.24
N ALA A 105 26.76 -7.50 -16.94
CA ALA A 105 25.65 -8.29 -17.49
C ALA A 105 24.74 -8.83 -16.37
N ALA A 106 25.30 -9.36 -15.29
CA ALA A 106 24.55 -9.87 -14.15
C ALA A 106 23.71 -8.77 -13.46
N LEU A 107 24.26 -7.57 -13.27
CA LEU A 107 23.51 -6.42 -12.73
C LEU A 107 22.38 -5.97 -13.66
N LEU A 108 22.61 -5.99 -14.98
CA LEU A 108 21.56 -5.64 -15.95
C LEU A 108 20.44 -6.69 -15.96
N ALA A 109 20.78 -7.97 -15.85
CA ALA A 109 19.80 -9.05 -15.72
C ALA A 109 19.00 -8.90 -14.42
N TYR A 110 19.66 -8.59 -13.30
CA TYR A 110 19.00 -8.31 -12.03
C TYR A 110 18.03 -7.12 -12.12
N ARG A 111 18.42 -6.03 -12.79
CA ARG A 111 17.53 -4.89 -13.03
C ARG A 111 16.27 -5.28 -13.79
N GLN A 112 16.42 -6.13 -14.80
CA GLN A 112 15.29 -6.60 -15.59
C GLN A 112 14.38 -7.50 -14.75
N ALA A 113 14.95 -8.44 -13.99
CA ALA A 113 14.19 -9.28 -13.06
C ALA A 113 13.38 -8.45 -12.05
N LEU A 114 13.97 -7.36 -11.50
CA LEU A 114 13.23 -6.43 -10.65
C LEU A 114 12.06 -5.75 -11.36
N ARG A 115 12.23 -5.35 -12.63
CA ARG A 115 11.17 -4.70 -13.40
C ARG A 115 9.98 -5.63 -13.65
N ASP A 116 10.27 -6.89 -13.95
CA ASP A 116 9.27 -7.91 -14.26
C ASP A 116 8.62 -8.47 -12.98
N TRP A 117 9.28 -8.35 -11.83
CA TRP A 117 8.87 -8.96 -10.56
C TRP A 117 7.41 -8.71 -10.17
N PRO A 118 6.84 -7.49 -10.22
CA PRO A 118 5.44 -7.28 -9.86
C PRO A 118 4.45 -8.09 -10.71
N ASP A 119 4.80 -8.40 -11.95
CA ASP A 119 3.93 -9.11 -12.88
C ASP A 119 4.14 -10.63 -12.83
N THR A 120 5.29 -11.10 -12.33
CA THR A 120 5.63 -12.52 -12.21
C THR A 120 5.49 -13.10 -10.80
N GLU A 121 5.23 -12.26 -9.79
CA GLU A 121 5.08 -12.71 -8.39
C GLU A 121 3.80 -13.53 -8.19
N ALA A 122 3.96 -14.76 -7.70
CA ALA A 122 2.85 -15.69 -7.47
C ALA A 122 2.14 -15.41 -6.13
N GLU A 123 2.87 -14.90 -5.13
CA GLU A 123 2.35 -14.63 -3.79
C GLU A 123 2.58 -13.16 -3.39
N PRO A 124 1.78 -12.20 -3.89
CA PRO A 124 1.98 -10.78 -3.60
C PRO A 124 1.92 -10.42 -2.11
N LEU A 125 1.20 -11.21 -1.30
CA LEU A 125 1.10 -11.04 0.16
C LEU A 125 2.36 -11.48 0.90
N ASN A 126 3.23 -12.28 0.26
CA ASN A 126 4.49 -12.75 0.81
C ASN A 126 5.57 -12.79 -0.30
N PRO A 127 5.95 -11.63 -0.84
CA PRO A 127 6.68 -11.58 -2.09
C PRO A 127 8.16 -11.91 -1.92
N THR A 128 8.72 -12.67 -2.86
CA THR A 128 10.11 -13.11 -2.87
C THR A 128 10.91 -12.33 -3.91
N PRO A 129 11.73 -11.34 -3.51
CA PRO A 129 12.46 -10.51 -4.46
C PRO A 129 13.51 -11.32 -5.23
N PRO A 130 13.82 -10.92 -6.47
CA PRO A 130 15.04 -11.35 -7.14
C PRO A 130 16.27 -11.13 -6.26
N SER A 131 17.20 -12.07 -6.27
CA SER A 131 18.46 -11.94 -5.53
C SER A 131 19.47 -11.07 -6.28
N PRO A 132 20.17 -10.15 -5.60
CA PRO A 132 21.24 -9.39 -6.23
C PRO A 132 22.43 -10.30 -6.59
N PRO A 133 23.18 -9.98 -7.65
CA PRO A 133 24.38 -10.72 -8.02
C PRO A 133 25.52 -10.43 -7.04
N ALA A 134 26.48 -11.37 -6.94
CA ALA A 134 27.75 -11.11 -6.27
C ALA A 134 28.63 -10.20 -7.15
N LEU A 135 29.18 -9.15 -6.55
CA LEU A 135 30.07 -8.16 -7.18
C LEU A 135 31.51 -8.32 -6.73
#